data_AF-A0A2A7UY14-F1
#
_entry.id   AF-A0A2A7UY14-F1
#
_cell.length_a   1.000
_cell.length_b   1.000
_cell.length_c   1.000
_cell.angle_alpha   90.00
_cell.angle_beta   90.00
_cell.angle_gamma   90.00
#
_symmetry.space_group_name_H-M   'P 1'
#
loop_
_entity.id
_entity.type
_entity.pdbx_description
1 polymer ?
#
loop_
_entity_poly.entity_id
_entity_poly.type
_entity_poly.pdbx_seq_one_letter_code
_entity_poly.pdbx_strand_id
1 'polypeptide(L)'
;MSTYYTLLTNLGAALHANAQVMQTTVPWTHMCLGDGGGAPVVPVQTQTALKREVHRLAITDIAQHPDNPNWLIVEAVVPSDVGGWTVRETAIYGGANGAQCIAVGNYPETYKPVLAEGAAREMVMRMVVEISSTATVKLTIDPAVAIASRAWVESLVATPQKRGLIKLATVDESKEGVRPDVAVTPEGLSAALETRQKALGDGQTRSAGAGYLENITYPNPVQRTCEVRVTGTTNAANGGAQIQVNGVAKAIASSPLTVGFVSTSVILLKGETFKVVRSSMGEFQIEVIA
;
A
#
# COMPACT_ATOMS: atom_id res chain seq x y z
N MET A 1 15.95 -19.14 41.61
CA MET A 1 14.50 -18.88 41.45
C MET A 1 14.36 -17.45 40.95
N SER A 2 13.56 -17.23 39.91
CA SER A 2 13.20 -15.88 39.46
C SER A 2 12.36 -15.20 40.54
N THR A 3 12.72 -13.97 40.91
CA THR A 3 12.01 -13.18 41.94
C THR A 3 10.59 -12.80 41.49
N TYR A 4 10.40 -12.64 40.18
CA TYR A 4 9.12 -12.35 39.56
C TYR A 4 8.83 -13.38 38.47
N TYR A 5 7.63 -13.91 38.47
CA TYR A 5 7.19 -14.93 37.54
C TYR A 5 5.67 -14.87 37.34
N THR A 6 5.26 -15.48 36.25
CA THR A 6 3.86 -15.70 35.90
C THR A 6 3.57 -17.18 35.95
N LEU A 7 2.30 -17.50 36.14
CA LEU A 7 1.84 -18.87 36.22
C LEU A 7 0.44 -18.98 35.63
N LEU A 8 0.24 -20.05 34.87
CA LEU A 8 -1.07 -20.40 34.32
C LEU A 8 -1.95 -20.99 35.43
N THR A 9 -3.16 -20.45 35.62
CA THR A 9 -4.10 -20.97 36.63
C THR A 9 -4.61 -22.35 36.20
N ASN A 10 -5.12 -23.14 37.15
CA ASN A 10 -5.76 -24.43 36.86
C ASN A 10 -6.93 -24.26 35.88
N LEU A 11 -7.66 -23.15 35.99
CA LEU A 11 -8.77 -22.81 35.11
C LEU A 11 -8.24 -22.47 33.70
N GLY A 12 -7.21 -21.63 33.59
CA GLY A 12 -6.58 -21.30 32.31
C GLY A 12 -6.01 -22.54 31.61
N ALA A 13 -5.31 -23.40 32.34
CA ALA A 13 -4.79 -24.66 31.82
C ALA A 13 -5.90 -25.57 31.29
N ALA A 14 -7.01 -25.71 32.03
CA ALA A 14 -8.16 -26.50 31.60
C ALA A 14 -8.84 -25.90 30.34
N LEU A 15 -8.97 -24.58 30.26
CA LEU A 15 -9.51 -23.91 29.08
C LEU A 15 -8.65 -24.17 27.83
N HIS A 16 -7.33 -24.01 27.95
CA HIS A 16 -6.41 -24.25 26.83
C HIS A 16 -6.35 -25.73 26.44
N ALA A 17 -6.39 -26.65 27.40
CA ALA A 17 -6.46 -28.09 27.11
C ALA A 17 -7.76 -28.45 26.36
N ASN A 18 -8.91 -27.93 26.80
CA ASN A 18 -10.19 -28.15 26.13
C ASN A 18 -10.22 -27.54 24.73
N ALA A 19 -9.69 -26.32 24.57
CA ALA A 19 -9.58 -25.65 23.27
C ALA A 19 -8.71 -26.45 22.29
N GLN A 20 -7.63 -27.06 22.77
CA GLN A 20 -6.78 -27.94 21.97
C GLN A 20 -7.53 -29.18 21.46
N VAL A 21 -8.30 -29.84 22.32
CA VAL A 21 -9.11 -31.02 21.95
C VAL A 21 -10.22 -30.65 20.97
N MET A 22 -10.90 -29.52 21.21
CA MET A 22 -11.98 -29.04 20.35
C MET A 22 -11.51 -28.32 19.09
N GLN A 23 -10.19 -28.12 18.92
CA GLN A 23 -9.60 -27.28 17.86
C GLN A 23 -10.20 -25.87 17.81
N THR A 24 -10.48 -25.30 18.98
CA THR A 24 -11.00 -23.93 19.15
C THR A 24 -9.94 -23.03 19.78
N THR A 25 -10.28 -21.76 19.97
CA THR A 25 -9.41 -20.77 20.58
C THR A 25 -10.05 -20.15 21.82
N VAL A 26 -9.23 -19.85 22.81
CA VAL A 26 -9.61 -19.14 24.03
C VAL A 26 -9.32 -17.66 23.81
N PRO A 27 -10.34 -16.79 23.84
CA PRO A 27 -10.13 -15.36 23.70
C PRO A 27 -9.47 -14.80 24.97
N TRP A 28 -8.36 -14.09 24.81
CA TRP A 28 -7.77 -13.27 25.87
C TRP A 28 -8.24 -11.84 25.67
N THR A 29 -8.74 -11.22 26.75
CA THR A 29 -9.52 -9.97 26.65
C THR A 29 -8.91 -8.83 27.46
N HIS A 30 -8.55 -9.08 28.72
CA HIS A 30 -8.13 -8.03 29.64
C HIS A 30 -6.87 -8.43 30.40
N MET A 31 -6.00 -7.44 30.64
CA MET A 31 -4.94 -7.50 31.65
C MET A 31 -5.37 -6.69 32.86
N CYS A 32 -5.42 -7.32 34.03
CA CYS A 32 -5.78 -6.66 35.28
C CYS A 32 -4.53 -6.43 36.12
N LEU A 33 -4.52 -5.30 36.81
CA LEU A 33 -3.46 -4.89 37.72
C LEU A 33 -4.03 -4.88 39.14
N GLY A 34 -3.22 -5.35 40.08
CA GLY A 34 -3.55 -5.35 41.49
C GLY A 34 -2.37 -4.88 42.33
N ASP A 35 -2.66 -4.42 43.54
CA ASP A 35 -1.66 -3.97 44.49
C ASP A 35 -1.37 -5.02 45.57
N GLY A 36 -1.96 -6.22 45.47
CA GLY A 36 -1.75 -7.31 46.43
C GLY A 36 -2.26 -7.05 47.84
N GLY A 37 -3.09 -6.01 48.05
CA GLY A 37 -3.48 -5.56 49.39
C GLY A 37 -2.36 -4.86 50.15
N GLY A 38 -1.42 -4.22 49.44
CA GLY A 38 -0.29 -3.50 50.03
C GLY A 38 0.95 -4.35 50.31
N ALA A 39 0.93 -5.65 50.02
CA ALA A 39 2.04 -6.57 50.25
C ALA A 39 2.42 -7.33 48.97
N PRO A 40 3.68 -7.83 48.85
CA PRO A 40 4.06 -8.72 47.76
C PRO A 40 3.17 -9.96 47.67
N VAL A 41 2.82 -10.35 46.44
CA VAL A 41 1.98 -11.51 46.17
C VAL A 41 2.83 -12.67 45.67
N VAL A 42 2.53 -13.87 46.16
CA VAL A 42 3.04 -15.12 45.60
C VAL A 42 1.93 -15.72 44.72
N PRO A 43 2.13 -15.82 43.39
CA PRO A 43 1.13 -16.39 42.50
C PRO A 43 0.89 -17.88 42.78
N VAL A 44 -0.37 -18.32 42.77
CA VAL A 44 -0.80 -19.70 43.03
C VAL A 44 -1.73 -20.19 41.92
N GLN A 45 -1.59 -21.44 41.49
CA GLN A 45 -2.39 -21.97 40.36
C GLN A 45 -3.89 -22.03 40.64
N THR A 46 -4.29 -22.07 41.91
CA THR A 46 -5.70 -22.12 42.34
C THR A 46 -6.38 -20.76 42.33
N GLN A 47 -5.65 -19.67 42.05
CA GLN A 47 -6.25 -18.33 41.99
C GLN A 47 -7.27 -18.25 40.85
N THR A 48 -8.43 -17.70 41.17
CA THR A 48 -9.50 -17.37 40.22
C THR A 48 -9.62 -15.87 39.98
N ALA A 49 -8.92 -15.06 40.77
CA ALA A 49 -8.82 -13.62 40.65
C ALA A 49 -7.54 -13.09 41.34
N LEU A 50 -7.22 -11.82 41.11
CA LEU A 50 -6.21 -11.07 41.86
C LEU A 50 -6.62 -10.93 43.33
N LYS A 51 -5.65 -10.77 44.24
CA LYS A 51 -5.97 -10.52 45.67
C LYS A 51 -6.71 -9.20 45.86
N ARG A 52 -6.27 -8.15 45.18
CA ARG A 52 -6.96 -6.86 45.12
C ARG A 52 -6.72 -6.20 43.77
N GLU A 53 -7.72 -6.31 42.90
CA GLU A 53 -7.73 -5.62 41.62
C GLU A 53 -7.87 -4.10 41.84
N VAL A 54 -6.99 -3.31 41.23
CA VAL A 54 -7.04 -1.84 41.25
C VAL A 54 -7.42 -1.27 39.90
N HIS A 55 -7.10 -1.97 38.81
CA HIS A 55 -7.41 -1.51 37.47
C HIS A 55 -7.49 -2.66 36.46
N ARG A 56 -8.31 -2.48 35.42
CA ARG A 56 -8.53 -3.45 34.34
C ARG A 56 -8.34 -2.78 32.99
N LEU A 57 -7.46 -3.36 32.18
CA LEU A 57 -7.06 -2.85 30.88
C LEU A 57 -7.46 -3.83 29.78
N ALA A 58 -7.87 -3.33 28.63
CA ALA A 58 -7.96 -4.15 27.43
C ALA A 58 -6.55 -4.55 26.98
N ILE A 59 -6.40 -5.79 26.50
CA ILE A 59 -5.12 -6.25 25.95
C ILE A 59 -4.88 -5.54 24.60
N THR A 60 -3.71 -4.94 24.47
CA THR A 60 -3.29 -4.19 23.28
C THR A 60 -2.63 -5.11 22.25
N ASP A 61 -1.76 -6.01 22.71
CA ASP A 61 -1.02 -6.92 21.82
C ASP A 61 -0.75 -8.28 22.48
N ILE A 62 -0.70 -9.33 21.66
CA ILE A 62 -0.25 -10.68 22.04
C ILE A 62 0.68 -11.16 20.94
N ALA A 63 1.96 -11.31 21.27
CA ALA A 63 2.99 -11.79 20.38
C ALA A 63 3.62 -13.08 20.93
N GLN A 64 4.06 -13.97 20.03
CA GLN A 64 4.87 -15.12 20.42
C GLN A 64 6.30 -14.65 20.71
N HIS A 65 6.92 -15.19 21.78
CA HIS A 65 8.30 -14.86 22.10
C HIS A 65 9.23 -15.41 20.99
N PRO A 66 10.20 -14.61 20.51
CA PRO A 66 11.06 -15.00 19.38
C PRO A 66 11.89 -16.26 19.67
N ASP A 67 12.38 -16.42 20.90
CA ASP A 67 13.24 -17.55 21.28
C ASP A 67 12.46 -18.77 21.79
N ASN A 68 11.21 -18.59 22.25
CA ASN A 68 10.45 -19.63 22.92
C ASN A 68 9.01 -19.67 22.38
N PRO A 69 8.66 -20.63 21.50
CA PRO A 69 7.36 -20.65 20.86
C PRO A 69 6.21 -20.91 21.84
N ASN A 70 6.48 -21.45 23.03
CA ASN A 70 5.45 -21.69 24.05
C ASN A 70 5.18 -20.47 24.95
N TRP A 71 5.95 -19.39 24.78
CA TRP A 71 5.78 -18.16 25.53
C TRP A 71 5.04 -17.12 24.70
N LEU A 72 4.01 -16.55 25.31
CA LEU A 72 3.28 -15.42 24.77
C LEU A 72 3.59 -14.17 25.57
N ILE A 73 3.95 -13.11 24.87
CA ILE A 73 4.13 -11.77 25.40
C ILE A 73 2.81 -11.04 25.24
N VAL A 74 2.16 -10.72 26.36
CA VAL A 74 0.94 -9.93 26.41
C VAL A 74 1.30 -8.51 26.81
N GLU A 75 0.78 -7.54 26.08
CA GLU A 75 0.96 -6.12 26.39
C GLU A 75 -0.38 -5.42 26.61
N ALA A 76 -0.41 -4.55 27.60
CA ALA A 76 -1.51 -3.63 27.85
C ALA A 76 -0.95 -2.26 28.24
N VAL A 77 -1.59 -1.19 27.78
CA VAL A 77 -1.16 0.17 28.05
C VAL A 77 -2.04 0.79 29.12
N VAL A 78 -1.44 1.30 30.19
CA VAL A 78 -2.10 2.14 31.19
C VAL A 78 -2.01 3.60 30.74
N PRO A 79 -3.16 4.25 30.45
CA PRO A 79 -3.21 5.66 30.11
C PRO A 79 -2.61 6.59 31.16
N SER A 80 -2.29 7.81 30.76
CA SER A 80 -1.64 8.80 31.64
C SER A 80 -2.57 9.44 32.67
N ASP A 81 -3.89 9.42 32.40
CA ASP A 81 -4.96 9.94 33.25
C ASP A 81 -5.40 8.97 34.36
N VAL A 82 -5.00 7.69 34.29
CA VAL A 82 -5.33 6.66 35.28
C VAL A 82 -4.11 6.27 36.13
N GLY A 83 -4.27 6.19 37.45
CA GLY A 83 -3.19 5.85 38.39
C GLY A 83 -3.57 6.16 39.84
N GLY A 84 -2.57 6.50 40.65
CA GLY A 84 -2.70 6.75 42.10
C GLY A 84 -2.62 5.46 42.92
N TRP A 85 -2.05 4.41 42.33
CA TRP A 85 -1.94 3.08 42.93
C TRP A 85 -0.60 2.43 42.58
N THR A 86 -0.27 1.39 43.35
CA THR A 86 0.95 0.62 43.20
C THR A 86 0.62 -0.74 42.61
N VAL A 87 1.33 -1.14 41.55
CA VAL A 87 1.22 -2.49 40.99
C VAL A 87 2.12 -3.44 41.78
N ARG A 88 1.57 -4.60 42.14
CA ARG A 88 2.29 -5.73 42.74
C ARG A 88 1.89 -7.09 42.17
N GLU A 89 0.74 -7.16 41.51
CA GLU A 89 0.25 -8.37 40.84
C GLU A 89 -0.42 -8.02 39.51
N THR A 90 -0.39 -8.97 38.58
CA THR A 90 -1.01 -8.87 37.26
C THR A 90 -1.74 -10.17 36.95
N ALA A 91 -2.83 -10.08 36.18
CA ALA A 91 -3.55 -11.26 35.71
C ALA A 91 -4.09 -11.06 34.29
N ILE A 92 -4.15 -12.14 33.53
CA ILE A 92 -4.83 -12.19 32.24
C ILE A 92 -6.22 -12.80 32.44
N TYR A 93 -7.23 -12.11 31.94
CA TYR A 93 -8.61 -12.57 31.93
C TYR A 93 -9.12 -12.79 30.49
N GLY A 94 -9.95 -13.82 30.33
CA GLY A 94 -10.49 -14.20 29.03
C GLY A 94 -11.63 -15.22 29.14
N GLY A 95 -11.70 -16.08 28.12
CA GLY A 95 -12.79 -17.06 27.97
C GLY A 95 -14.05 -16.44 27.37
N ALA A 96 -15.10 -17.25 27.19
CA ALA A 96 -16.30 -16.87 26.45
C ALA A 96 -16.98 -15.57 26.94
N ASN A 97 -16.85 -15.25 28.23
CA ASN A 97 -17.42 -14.06 28.87
C ASN A 97 -16.37 -13.04 29.36
N GLY A 98 -15.08 -13.24 29.06
CA GLY A 98 -13.99 -12.34 29.51
C GLY A 98 -13.72 -12.31 31.02
N ALA A 99 -14.39 -13.14 31.81
CA ALA A 99 -14.35 -13.12 33.28
C ALA A 99 -13.44 -14.20 33.90
N GLN A 100 -12.88 -15.10 33.10
CA GLN A 100 -12.10 -16.22 33.60
C GLN A 100 -10.63 -15.83 33.77
N CYS A 101 -10.06 -16.01 34.96
CA CYS A 101 -8.64 -15.75 35.21
C CYS A 101 -7.79 -16.87 34.63
N ILE A 102 -7.03 -16.56 33.57
CA ILE A 102 -6.24 -17.52 32.79
C ILE A 102 -4.84 -17.64 33.36
N ALA A 103 -4.20 -16.52 33.67
CA ALA A 103 -2.84 -16.48 34.20
C ALA A 103 -2.73 -15.39 35.27
N VAL A 104 -1.87 -15.61 36.24
CA VAL A 104 -1.54 -14.68 37.33
C VAL A 104 -0.03 -14.51 37.43
N GLY A 105 0.43 -13.36 37.89
CA GLY A 105 1.85 -13.11 38.08
C GLY A 105 2.09 -12.06 39.16
N ASN A 106 3.28 -12.14 39.77
CA ASN A 106 3.74 -11.08 40.65
C ASN A 106 4.55 -10.05 39.86
N TYR A 107 4.50 -8.81 40.31
CA TYR A 107 5.15 -7.69 39.66
C TYR A 107 5.96 -6.90 40.70
N PRO A 108 7.13 -6.36 40.34
CA PRO A 108 7.87 -5.46 41.23
C PRO A 108 7.01 -4.28 41.64
N GLU A 109 7.14 -3.87 42.90
CA GLU A 109 6.42 -2.73 43.44
C GLU A 109 6.65 -1.49 42.58
N THR A 110 5.63 -1.08 41.83
CA THR A 110 5.75 0.01 40.86
C THR A 110 4.61 0.99 41.03
N TYR A 111 4.94 2.22 41.42
CA TYR A 111 3.96 3.28 41.56
C TYR A 111 3.60 3.91 40.21
N LYS A 112 2.31 4.06 39.95
CA LYS A 112 1.78 4.75 38.77
C LYS A 112 1.20 6.11 39.19
N PRO A 113 1.92 7.23 38.95
CA PRO A 113 1.39 8.55 39.27
C PRO A 113 0.27 8.95 38.30
N VAL A 114 -0.55 9.91 38.76
CA VAL A 114 -1.59 10.59 37.96
C VAL A 114 -1.23 12.05 37.72
N LEU A 115 -1.81 12.63 36.68
CA LEU A 115 -1.62 14.05 36.35
C LEU A 115 -1.94 15.00 37.53
N ALA A 116 -2.90 14.65 38.38
CA ALA A 116 -3.24 15.42 39.58
C ALA A 116 -2.09 15.54 40.60
N GLU A 117 -1.14 14.60 40.57
CA GLU A 117 0.07 14.60 41.41
C GLU A 117 1.23 15.36 40.75
N GLY A 118 0.98 16.05 39.63
CA GLY A 118 1.97 16.83 38.89
C GLY A 118 2.85 15.99 37.94
N ALA A 119 2.58 14.69 37.81
CA ALA A 119 3.33 13.80 36.93
C ALA A 119 2.39 12.89 36.13
N ALA A 120 2.25 13.17 34.83
CA ALA A 120 1.60 12.25 33.90
C ALA A 120 2.64 11.27 33.34
N ARG A 121 2.43 9.98 33.57
CA ARG A 121 3.26 8.90 33.01
C ARG A 121 2.35 7.91 32.31
N GLU A 122 2.67 7.54 31.08
CA GLU A 122 2.08 6.37 30.41
C GLU A 122 2.91 5.14 30.78
N MET A 123 2.25 4.01 31.07
CA MET A 123 2.94 2.79 31.52
C MET A 123 2.50 1.61 30.65
N VAL A 124 3.47 0.98 29.97
CA VAL A 124 3.24 -0.24 29.21
C VAL A 124 3.51 -1.43 30.11
N MET A 125 2.48 -2.24 30.36
CA MET A 125 2.55 -3.45 31.15
C MET A 125 2.77 -4.64 30.22
N ARG A 126 3.83 -5.41 30.49
CA ARG A 126 4.18 -6.62 29.74
C ARG A 126 4.14 -7.83 30.66
N MET A 127 3.40 -8.86 30.25
CA MET A 127 3.30 -10.14 30.95
C MET A 127 3.66 -11.26 29.99
N VAL A 128 4.65 -12.08 30.33
CA VAL A 128 5.00 -13.28 29.56
C VAL A 128 4.26 -14.47 30.17
N VAL A 129 3.54 -15.25 29.39
CA VAL A 129 2.78 -16.42 29.86
C VAL A 129 3.21 -17.65 29.06
N GLU A 130 3.52 -18.73 29.75
CA GLU A 130 3.81 -20.02 29.13
C GLU A 130 2.53 -20.84 28.98
N ILE A 131 2.32 -21.38 27.77
CA ILE A 131 1.21 -22.28 27.47
C ILE A 131 1.68 -23.49 26.66
N SER A 132 0.98 -24.61 26.79
CA SER A 132 1.32 -25.85 26.07
C SER A 132 1.16 -25.75 24.55
N SER A 133 0.27 -24.89 24.06
CA SER A 133 0.05 -24.67 22.64
C SER A 133 -0.48 -23.28 22.34
N THR A 134 0.31 -22.46 21.64
CA THR A 134 -0.06 -21.10 21.23
C THR A 134 -1.18 -21.02 20.20
N ALA A 135 -1.44 -22.10 19.46
CA ALA A 135 -2.55 -22.19 18.53
C ALA A 135 -3.93 -22.06 19.21
N THR A 136 -4.00 -22.29 20.52
CA THR A 136 -5.26 -22.20 21.28
C THR A 136 -5.57 -20.79 21.76
N VAL A 137 -4.72 -19.80 21.52
CA VAL A 137 -4.95 -18.41 21.96
C VAL A 137 -5.50 -17.58 20.82
N LYS A 138 -6.57 -16.83 21.11
CA LYS A 138 -7.09 -15.79 20.21
C LYS A 138 -7.01 -14.45 20.90
N LEU A 139 -6.27 -13.52 20.32
CA LEU A 139 -6.35 -12.12 20.70
C LEU A 139 -7.70 -11.57 20.25
N THR A 140 -8.49 -11.06 21.20
CA THR A 140 -9.69 -10.28 20.88
C THR A 140 -9.40 -8.83 21.20
N ILE A 141 -8.98 -8.07 20.19
CA ILE A 141 -8.76 -6.63 20.31
C ILE A 141 -10.14 -5.96 20.34
N ASP A 142 -10.41 -5.14 21.36
CA ASP A 142 -11.50 -4.17 21.30
C ASP A 142 -11.01 -2.92 20.54
N PRO A 143 -11.50 -2.68 19.31
CA PRO A 143 -11.04 -1.57 18.48
C PRO A 143 -11.42 -0.18 19.02
N ALA A 144 -12.25 -0.08 20.07
CA ALA A 144 -12.65 1.21 20.64
C ALA A 144 -11.60 1.84 21.57
N VAL A 145 -10.67 1.04 22.12
CA VAL A 145 -9.72 1.50 23.16
C VAL A 145 -8.26 1.08 22.86
N ALA A 146 -8.03 0.25 21.83
CA ALA A 146 -6.71 -0.24 21.50
C ALA A 146 -5.82 0.84 20.85
N ILE A 147 -4.73 1.21 21.53
CA ILE A 147 -3.63 1.96 20.94
C ILE A 147 -2.83 1.00 20.06
N ALA A 148 -2.85 1.21 18.74
CA ALA A 148 -2.07 0.39 17.83
C ALA A 148 -0.56 0.61 18.05
N SER A 149 0.19 -0.47 18.32
CA SER A 149 1.65 -0.39 18.35
C SER A 149 2.17 -0.01 16.96
N ARG A 150 3.24 0.77 16.89
CA ARG A 150 3.84 1.17 15.60
C ARG A 150 4.20 -0.05 14.74
N ALA A 151 4.74 -1.10 15.36
CA ALA A 151 5.06 -2.35 14.69
C ALA A 151 3.82 -3.03 14.10
N TRP A 152 2.69 -3.01 14.82
CA TRP A 152 1.43 -3.53 14.29
C TRP A 152 0.96 -2.73 13.07
N VAL A 153 1.03 -1.38 13.13
CA VAL A 153 0.68 -0.52 11.98
C VAL A 153 1.59 -0.77 10.78
N GLU A 154 2.90 -0.89 11.00
CA GLU A 154 3.86 -1.23 9.94
C GLU A 154 3.62 -2.62 9.37
N SER A 155 3.15 -3.58 10.19
CA SER A 155 2.78 -4.91 9.70
C SER A 155 1.59 -4.92 8.76
N LEU A 156 0.72 -3.89 8.80
CA LEU A 156 -0.45 -3.79 7.94
C LEU A 156 -0.14 -3.28 6.53
N VAL A 157 1.11 -2.92 6.23
CA VAL A 157 1.51 -2.46 4.89
C VAL A 157 1.36 -3.59 3.86
N ALA A 158 0.71 -3.28 2.74
CA ALA A 158 0.51 -4.21 1.64
C ALA A 158 1.83 -4.54 0.93
N THR A 159 1.95 -5.79 0.47
CA THR A 159 2.99 -6.23 -0.47
C THR A 159 2.34 -6.99 -1.62
N PRO A 160 3.05 -7.28 -2.73
CA PRO A 160 2.47 -8.09 -3.80
C PRO A 160 1.99 -9.48 -3.34
N GLN A 161 2.47 -9.96 -2.19
CA GLN A 161 2.12 -11.27 -1.59
C GLN A 161 1.16 -11.15 -0.38
N LYS A 162 0.93 -9.94 0.15
CA LYS A 162 0.16 -9.70 1.37
C LYS A 162 -0.83 -8.56 1.18
N ARG A 163 -2.11 -8.82 1.41
CA ARG A 163 -3.15 -7.77 1.45
C ARG A 163 -2.90 -6.82 2.63
N GLY A 164 -3.09 -5.52 2.42
CA GLY A 164 -2.85 -4.51 3.45
C GLY A 164 -3.18 -3.10 2.98
N LEU A 165 -2.66 -2.12 3.72
CA LEU A 165 -2.74 -0.69 3.40
C LEU A 165 -1.64 -0.30 2.42
N ILE A 166 -1.97 0.50 1.42
CA ILE A 166 -1.01 1.03 0.44
C ILE A 166 -1.20 2.53 0.28
N LYS A 167 -0.10 3.25 0.03
CA LYS A 167 -0.15 4.68 -0.25
C LYS A 167 -0.57 4.90 -1.70
N LEU A 168 -1.38 5.92 -1.94
CA LEU A 168 -1.70 6.35 -3.30
C LEU A 168 -0.54 7.18 -3.85
N ALA A 169 -0.17 6.92 -5.09
CA ALA A 169 0.76 7.74 -5.84
C ALA A 169 0.10 9.09 -6.18
N THR A 170 0.89 10.14 -6.16
CA THR A 170 0.52 11.41 -6.81
C THR A 170 0.51 11.24 -8.33
N VAL A 171 -0.10 12.18 -9.04
CA VAL A 171 -0.14 12.17 -10.51
C VAL A 171 1.27 12.24 -11.11
N ASP A 172 2.18 13.00 -10.48
CA ASP A 172 3.56 13.12 -10.96
C ASP A 172 4.38 11.84 -10.69
N GLU A 173 4.25 11.21 -9.52
CA GLU A 173 4.85 9.89 -9.26
C GLU A 173 4.32 8.82 -10.23
N SER A 174 3.05 8.91 -10.61
CA SER A 174 2.44 8.00 -11.60
C SER A 174 3.04 8.18 -12.99
N LYS A 175 3.38 9.42 -13.39
CA LYS A 175 4.06 9.71 -14.68
C LYS A 175 5.49 9.17 -14.70
N GLU A 176 6.21 9.28 -13.59
CA GLU A 176 7.58 8.76 -13.45
C GLU A 176 7.59 7.23 -13.47
N GLY A 177 6.62 6.59 -12.80
CA GLY A 177 6.44 5.14 -12.85
C GLY A 177 7.58 4.33 -12.20
N VAL A 178 8.30 4.93 -11.25
CA VAL A 178 9.49 4.32 -10.61
C VAL A 178 9.13 3.56 -9.34
N ARG A 179 8.06 3.95 -8.64
CA ARG A 179 7.72 3.41 -7.32
C ARG A 179 6.88 2.14 -7.40
N PRO A 180 7.37 0.98 -6.90
CA PRO A 180 6.62 -0.27 -6.90
C PRO A 180 5.71 -0.43 -5.67
N ASP A 181 5.81 0.48 -4.70
CA ASP A 181 5.19 0.39 -3.36
C ASP A 181 3.94 1.28 -3.21
N VAL A 182 3.40 1.79 -4.31
CA VAL A 182 2.25 2.70 -4.35
C VAL A 182 1.18 2.22 -5.31
N ALA A 183 -0.07 2.55 -5.02
CA ALA A 183 -1.19 2.32 -5.91
C ALA A 183 -1.46 3.54 -6.79
N VAL A 184 -1.79 3.30 -8.06
CA VAL A 184 -2.06 4.33 -9.06
C VAL A 184 -3.58 4.55 -9.19
N THR A 185 -4.02 5.80 -9.24
CA THR A 185 -5.43 6.15 -9.50
C THR A 185 -5.74 6.11 -11.00
N PRO A 186 -7.02 6.03 -11.41
CA PRO A 186 -7.38 6.14 -12.82
C PRO A 186 -6.84 7.41 -13.50
N GLU A 187 -6.83 8.53 -12.79
CA GLU A 187 -6.27 9.81 -13.26
C GLU A 187 -4.74 9.76 -13.40
N GLY A 188 -4.03 9.20 -12.42
CA GLY A 188 -2.58 9.01 -12.51
C GLY A 188 -2.20 8.10 -13.67
N LEU A 189 -2.98 7.04 -13.91
CA LEU A 189 -2.81 6.12 -15.03
C LEU A 189 -3.03 6.83 -16.38
N SER A 190 -4.10 7.61 -16.52
CA SER A 190 -4.37 8.33 -17.77
C SER A 190 -3.26 9.34 -18.06
N ALA A 191 -2.80 10.10 -17.06
CA ALA A 191 -1.71 11.07 -17.22
C ALA A 191 -0.37 10.39 -17.60
N ALA A 192 -0.06 9.23 -17.02
CA ALA A 192 1.11 8.45 -17.37
C ALA A 192 1.05 7.92 -18.80
N LEU A 193 -0.11 7.40 -19.22
CA LEU A 193 -0.34 6.92 -20.58
C LEU A 193 -0.25 8.04 -21.61
N GLU A 194 -0.86 9.21 -21.35
CA GLU A 194 -0.77 10.38 -22.23
C GLU A 194 0.67 10.88 -22.39
N THR A 195 1.44 10.91 -21.30
CA THR A 195 2.85 11.31 -21.35
C THR A 195 3.66 10.33 -22.20
N ARG A 196 3.42 9.02 -22.05
CA ARG A 196 4.05 7.99 -22.88
C ARG A 196 3.61 8.09 -24.34
N GLN A 197 2.34 8.37 -24.61
CA GLN A 197 1.80 8.54 -25.97
C GLN A 197 2.39 9.79 -26.66
N LYS A 198 2.48 10.92 -25.96
CA LYS A 198 3.15 12.13 -26.47
C LYS A 198 4.62 11.87 -26.77
N ALA A 199 5.31 11.10 -25.92
CA ALA A 199 6.69 10.67 -26.18
C ALA A 199 6.81 9.71 -27.38
N LEU A 200 5.76 8.97 -27.70
CA LEU A 200 5.68 8.09 -28.89
C LEU A 200 5.31 8.85 -30.18
N GLY A 201 4.96 10.15 -30.10
CA GLY A 201 4.71 11.01 -31.27
C GLY A 201 3.39 10.78 -32.00
N ASP A 202 2.50 9.94 -31.46
CA ASP A 202 1.20 9.66 -32.07
C ASP A 202 0.29 10.89 -31.97
N GLY A 203 -0.14 11.46 -33.10
CA GLY A 203 -1.10 12.57 -33.15
C GLY A 203 -0.54 13.99 -33.36
N GLN A 204 0.74 14.16 -33.69
CA GLN A 204 1.28 15.47 -34.09
C GLN A 204 0.75 15.88 -35.47
N THR A 205 -0.37 16.61 -35.51
CA THR A 205 -0.86 17.23 -36.76
C THR A 205 -0.12 18.53 -37.00
N ARG A 206 0.71 18.59 -38.04
CA ARG A 206 1.34 19.83 -38.50
C ARG A 206 0.53 20.39 -39.67
N SER A 207 -0.31 21.38 -39.37
CA SER A 207 -1.07 22.14 -40.37
C SER A 207 -0.22 23.29 -40.89
N ALA A 208 -0.09 23.45 -42.20
CA ALA A 208 0.45 24.67 -42.78
C ALA A 208 -0.68 25.63 -43.13
N GLY A 209 -0.58 26.89 -42.67
CA GLY A 209 -1.44 27.97 -43.16
C GLY A 209 -1.20 28.24 -44.65
N ALA A 210 -2.18 28.84 -45.33
CA ALA A 210 -2.24 29.05 -46.77
C ALA A 210 -0.88 29.46 -47.40
N GLY A 211 -0.22 28.50 -48.04
CA GLY A 211 1.08 28.65 -48.70
C GLY A 211 1.58 27.30 -49.19
N TYR A 212 2.25 27.26 -50.35
CA TYR A 212 2.79 26.04 -50.93
C TYR A 212 3.88 25.44 -50.02
N LEU A 213 3.68 24.19 -49.56
CA LEU A 213 4.60 23.44 -48.71
C LEU A 213 5.78 22.86 -49.52
N GLU A 214 6.59 23.73 -50.10
CA GLU A 214 7.76 23.33 -50.88
C GLU A 214 9.04 23.53 -50.04
N ASN A 215 9.93 22.54 -50.05
CA ASN A 215 11.23 22.56 -49.40
C ASN A 215 11.22 22.59 -47.85
N ILE A 216 10.19 22.08 -47.20
CA ILE A 216 10.19 21.89 -45.74
C ILE A 216 10.68 20.48 -45.39
N THR A 217 11.71 20.41 -44.54
CA THR A 217 12.20 19.17 -43.95
C THR A 217 11.53 18.92 -42.60
N TYR A 218 10.96 17.74 -42.44
CA TYR A 218 10.35 17.29 -41.19
C TYR A 218 11.25 16.23 -40.55
N PRO A 219 11.85 16.51 -39.38
CA PRO A 219 12.63 15.52 -38.67
C PRO A 219 11.72 14.45 -38.06
N ASN A 220 12.19 13.21 -37.94
CA ASN A 220 11.56 12.20 -37.09
C ASN A 220 11.83 12.54 -35.61
N PRO A 221 10.86 13.12 -34.87
CA PRO A 221 11.11 13.61 -33.51
C PRO A 221 11.22 12.46 -32.50
N VAL A 222 10.73 11.26 -32.86
CA VAL A 222 10.64 10.10 -31.97
C VAL A 222 11.89 9.21 -32.09
N GLN A 223 12.72 9.39 -33.13
CA GLN A 223 13.93 8.60 -33.39
C GLN A 223 13.65 7.07 -33.37
N ARG A 224 12.50 6.67 -33.91
CA ARG A 224 12.02 5.28 -34.06
C ARG A 224 11.29 5.14 -35.39
N THR A 225 11.08 3.91 -35.85
CA THR A 225 10.27 3.68 -37.05
C THR A 225 8.86 4.25 -36.87
N CYS A 226 8.43 5.17 -37.73
CA CYS A 226 7.11 5.79 -37.66
C CYS A 226 6.45 5.85 -39.05
N GLU A 227 5.11 5.77 -39.07
CA GLU A 227 4.32 6.00 -40.28
C GLU A 227 3.89 7.46 -40.32
N VAL A 228 4.25 8.15 -41.40
CA VAL A 228 3.79 9.52 -41.67
C VAL A 228 2.70 9.47 -42.72
N ARG A 229 1.51 9.96 -42.38
CA ARG A 229 0.43 10.17 -43.34
C ARG A 229 0.47 11.60 -43.86
N VAL A 230 0.64 11.76 -45.16
CA VAL A 230 0.57 13.05 -45.85
C VAL A 230 -0.77 13.13 -46.58
N THR A 231 -1.53 14.19 -46.32
CA THR A 231 -2.80 14.46 -46.99
C THR A 231 -2.74 15.82 -47.66
N GLY A 232 -3.04 15.87 -48.96
CA GLY A 232 -3.08 17.10 -49.75
C GLY A 232 -4.45 17.32 -50.37
N THR A 233 -4.75 18.58 -50.66
CA THR A 233 -5.95 19.01 -51.38
C THR A 233 -5.53 19.62 -52.71
N THR A 234 -6.15 19.21 -53.81
CA THR A 234 -5.78 19.63 -55.17
C THR A 234 -6.99 20.28 -55.87
N ASN A 235 -6.75 21.27 -56.72
CA ASN A 235 -7.80 21.94 -57.50
C ASN A 235 -7.70 21.47 -58.95
N ALA A 236 -8.70 20.75 -59.44
CA ALA A 236 -8.61 19.88 -60.63
C ALA A 236 -8.80 20.62 -61.97
N ALA A 237 -8.24 21.82 -62.12
CA ALA A 237 -8.43 22.61 -63.35
C ALA A 237 -7.54 22.17 -64.52
N ASN A 238 -6.40 21.49 -64.29
CA ASN A 238 -5.48 21.05 -65.35
C ASN A 238 -4.66 19.81 -64.92
N GLY A 239 -5.16 18.61 -65.21
CA GLY A 239 -4.41 17.36 -65.04
C GLY A 239 -4.24 16.94 -63.57
N GLY A 240 -4.53 15.66 -63.27
CA GLY A 240 -4.53 15.16 -61.89
C GLY A 240 -3.20 15.38 -61.17
N ALA A 241 -3.22 16.09 -60.05
CA ALA A 241 -2.03 16.31 -59.23
C ALA A 241 -1.70 15.04 -58.41
N GLN A 242 -0.61 14.35 -58.77
CA GLN A 242 -0.15 13.15 -58.08
C GLN A 242 0.75 13.49 -56.88
N ILE A 243 0.68 12.67 -55.83
CA ILE A 243 1.72 12.63 -54.78
C ILE A 243 2.62 11.45 -55.10
N GLN A 244 3.92 11.71 -55.28
CA GLN A 244 4.92 10.66 -55.43
C GLN A 244 5.66 10.43 -54.11
N VAL A 245 6.03 9.20 -53.82
CA VAL A 245 6.92 8.85 -52.69
C VAL A 245 8.17 8.21 -53.29
N ASN A 246 9.35 8.81 -53.08
CA ASN A 246 10.63 8.32 -53.61
C ASN A 246 10.56 7.97 -55.12
N GLY A 247 9.89 8.82 -55.92
CA GLY A 247 9.73 8.63 -57.36
C GLY A 247 8.65 7.63 -57.79
N VAL A 248 7.91 7.01 -56.86
CA VAL A 248 6.76 6.15 -57.19
C VAL A 248 5.47 6.97 -57.11
N ALA A 249 4.80 7.13 -58.24
CA ALA A 249 3.50 7.76 -58.32
C ALA A 249 2.40 6.93 -57.65
N LYS A 250 1.65 7.53 -56.72
CA LYS A 250 0.37 6.98 -56.26
C LYS A 250 -0.78 7.68 -56.99
N ALA A 251 -1.49 6.92 -57.83
CA ALA A 251 -2.59 7.42 -58.64
C ALA A 251 -3.78 7.87 -57.79
N ILE A 252 -4.51 8.86 -58.31
CA ILE A 252 -5.69 9.48 -57.70
C ILE A 252 -6.94 8.69 -58.11
N ALA A 253 -7.92 8.56 -57.21
CA ALA A 253 -9.28 8.26 -57.60
C ALA A 253 -9.87 9.48 -58.33
N SER A 254 -9.93 9.43 -59.66
CA SER A 254 -10.53 10.50 -60.47
C SER A 254 -12.02 10.64 -60.16
N SER A 255 -12.39 11.64 -59.38
CA SER A 255 -13.79 12.07 -59.22
C SER A 255 -13.95 13.45 -59.89
N PRO A 256 -15.08 13.74 -60.57
CA PRO A 256 -15.29 14.97 -61.32
C PRO A 256 -15.49 16.24 -60.46
N LEU A 257 -15.14 16.20 -59.17
CA LEU A 257 -15.30 17.35 -58.27
C LEU A 257 -14.12 18.33 -58.40
N THR A 258 -14.43 19.63 -58.37
CA THR A 258 -13.49 20.75 -58.49
C THR A 258 -12.33 20.72 -57.48
N VAL A 259 -12.47 19.98 -56.37
CA VAL A 259 -11.41 19.77 -55.37
C VAL A 259 -11.26 18.27 -55.08
N GLY A 260 -10.05 17.74 -55.27
CA GLY A 260 -9.68 16.36 -54.95
C GLY A 260 -8.84 16.25 -53.67
N PHE A 261 -8.99 15.15 -52.93
CA PHE A 261 -8.12 14.82 -51.80
C PHE A 261 -7.21 13.66 -52.17
N VAL A 262 -5.92 13.77 -51.85
CA VAL A 262 -4.93 12.69 -52.04
C VAL A 262 -4.23 12.44 -50.72
N SER A 263 -4.18 11.18 -50.28
CA SER A 263 -3.43 10.77 -49.09
C SER A 263 -2.48 9.64 -49.42
N THR A 264 -1.26 9.70 -48.88
CA THR A 264 -0.29 8.61 -48.93
C THR A 264 0.39 8.46 -47.57
N SER A 265 0.99 7.30 -47.32
CA SER A 265 1.82 7.08 -46.15
C SER A 265 3.25 6.71 -46.53
N VAL A 266 4.18 7.13 -45.68
CA VAL A 266 5.62 6.86 -45.79
C VAL A 266 6.10 6.33 -44.46
N ILE A 267 6.88 5.25 -44.48
CA ILE A 267 7.54 4.74 -43.28
C ILE A 267 8.90 5.44 -43.19
N LEU A 268 9.16 6.11 -42.08
CA LEU A 268 10.48 6.66 -41.75
C LEU A 268 11.14 5.73 -40.76
N LEU A 269 12.39 5.35 -41.01
CA LEU A 269 13.23 4.66 -40.06
C LEU A 269 13.81 5.64 -39.04
N LYS A 270 14.51 5.09 -38.04
CA LYS A 270 15.19 5.90 -37.02
C LYS A 270 16.24 6.79 -37.66
N GLY A 271 16.19 8.09 -37.35
CA GLY A 271 17.14 9.09 -37.85
C GLY A 271 16.75 9.71 -39.18
N GLU A 272 15.90 9.03 -39.96
CA GLU A 272 15.44 9.54 -41.25
C GLU A 272 14.54 10.77 -41.10
N THR A 273 14.61 11.63 -42.10
CA THR A 273 13.75 12.79 -42.26
C THR A 273 13.03 12.69 -43.60
N PHE A 274 11.97 13.46 -43.80
CA PHE A 274 11.39 13.59 -45.13
C PHE A 274 11.24 15.04 -45.52
N LYS A 275 11.33 15.28 -46.82
CA LYS A 275 11.14 16.58 -47.45
C LYS A 275 10.01 16.48 -48.46
N VAL A 276 9.20 17.54 -48.53
CA VAL A 276 8.21 17.71 -49.59
C VAL A 276 8.79 18.66 -50.65
N VAL A 277 8.90 18.18 -51.87
CA VAL A 277 9.43 18.92 -53.03
C VAL A 277 8.40 18.95 -54.15
N ARG A 278 8.56 19.86 -55.11
CA ARG A 278 7.72 19.94 -56.31
C ARG A 278 8.53 19.50 -57.53
N SER A 279 7.98 18.61 -58.33
CA SER A 279 8.60 18.19 -59.59
C SER A 279 8.52 19.31 -60.64
N SER A 280 9.37 19.24 -61.67
CA SER A 280 9.32 20.16 -62.83
C SER A 280 8.00 20.13 -63.60
N MET A 281 7.20 19.06 -63.42
CA MET A 281 5.85 18.91 -63.97
C MET A 281 4.75 19.39 -63.00
N GLY A 282 5.12 19.95 -61.85
CA GLY A 282 4.20 20.57 -60.90
C GLY A 282 3.59 19.63 -59.86
N GLU A 283 4.00 18.36 -59.82
CA GLU A 283 3.54 17.33 -58.88
C GLU A 283 4.27 17.41 -57.53
N PHE A 284 3.62 16.99 -56.44
CA PHE A 284 4.26 16.94 -55.13
C PHE A 284 5.01 15.60 -54.96
N GLN A 285 6.26 15.65 -54.55
CA GLN A 285 7.07 14.47 -54.24
C GLN A 285 7.49 14.50 -52.77
N ILE A 286 7.42 13.35 -52.12
CA ILE A 286 7.97 13.11 -50.79
C ILE A 286 9.27 12.35 -50.98
N GLU A 287 10.36 12.95 -50.52
CA GLU A 287 11.69 12.36 -50.52
C GLU A 287 12.09 12.04 -49.09
N VAL A 288 12.39 10.77 -48.82
CA VAL A 288 13.01 10.36 -47.55
C VAL A 288 14.52 10.61 -47.65
N ILE A 289 15.05 11.36 -46.69
CA ILE A 289 16.46 11.73 -46.60
C ILE A 289 17.03 11.07 -45.35
N ALA A 290 18.14 10.36 -45.52
CA ALA A 290 18.91 9.72 -44.45
C ALA A 290 19.71 10.73 -43.62
#